data_AF-B8M454-F1
#
_entry.id   AF-B8M454-F1
#
_cell.length_a   1.000
_cell.length_b   1.000
_cell.length_c   1.000
_cell.angle_alpha   90.00
_cell.angle_beta   90.00
_cell.angle_gamma   90.00
#
_symmetry.space_group_name_H-M   'P 1'
#
loop_
_entity.id
_entity.type
_entity.pdbx_description
1 polymer ?
#
loop_
_entity_poly.entity_id
_entity_poly.type
_entity_poly.pdbx_seq_one_letter_code
_entity_poly.pdbx_strand_id
1 'polypeptide(L)'
;MKEVFDISKWHKLRGSYRSPPLKDLLRPDNLPTVSVQEKQDLLVRNLLQNITEAGDIPLDCPAISTTTLPFPKITIAQVEKSILKARNTAPGEDKLQTNILKMAWLLIKDKILFLFQGCLQLGYHLK
;
A
#
# COMPACT_ATOMS: atom_id res chain seq x y z
N MET A 1 -32.26 -3.56 21.39
CA MET A 1 -30.83 -3.25 21.17
C MET A 1 -30.51 -2.76 19.74
N LYS A 2 -31.48 -2.21 18.99
CA LYS A 2 -31.26 -1.71 17.61
C LYS A 2 -31.13 -0.18 17.53
N GLU A 3 -31.46 0.52 18.61
CA GLU A 3 -31.58 1.99 18.62
C GLU A 3 -30.25 2.72 18.88
N VAL A 4 -29.26 2.07 19.49
CA VAL A 4 -27.94 2.69 19.76
C VAL A 4 -27.12 2.89 18.49
N PHE A 5 -27.31 2.05 17.47
CA PHE A 5 -26.55 2.14 16.22
C PHE A 5 -27.16 3.12 15.21
N ASP A 6 -28.46 3.41 15.29
CA ASP A 6 -29.14 4.37 14.40
C ASP A 6 -28.86 5.84 14.75
N ILE A 7 -28.36 6.13 15.96
CA ILE A 7 -28.01 7.48 16.41
C ILE A 7 -26.70 7.98 15.74
N SER A 8 -25.92 7.09 15.13
CA SER A 8 -24.68 7.44 14.42
C SER A 8 -24.87 7.70 12.93
N LYS A 9 -26.02 8.26 12.51
CA LYS A 9 -26.09 8.92 11.20
C LYS A 9 -25.20 10.16 11.27
N TRP A 10 -23.98 10.03 10.75
CA TRP A 10 -23.11 11.15 10.43
C TRP A 10 -23.94 12.14 9.63
N HIS A 11 -24.36 13.23 10.28
CA HIS A 11 -24.98 14.33 9.59
C HIS A 11 -23.92 14.81 8.59
N LYS A 12 -24.07 14.43 7.32
CA LYS A 12 -23.43 15.12 6.21
C LYS A 12 -24.05 16.51 6.23
N LEU A 13 -23.53 17.39 7.08
CA LEU A 13 -23.70 18.81 6.93
C LEU A 13 -23.23 19.08 5.50
N ARG A 14 -24.18 19.32 4.60
CA ARG A 14 -23.93 19.84 3.24
C ARG A 14 -23.46 21.30 3.33
N GLY A 15 -22.61 21.61 4.30
CA GLY A 15 -21.81 22.81 4.30
C GLY A 15 -20.62 22.55 3.39
N SER A 16 -20.34 23.47 2.49
CA SER A 16 -19.05 23.50 1.78
C SER A 16 -17.95 23.74 2.82
N TYR A 17 -17.44 22.68 3.45
CA TYR A 17 -16.33 22.78 4.38
C TYR A 17 -15.08 23.17 3.58
N ARG A 18 -14.72 24.45 3.66
CA ARG A 18 -13.44 24.93 3.11
C ARG A 18 -12.38 24.74 4.17
N SER A 19 -11.25 24.15 3.77
CA SER A 19 -10.08 24.10 4.66
C SER A 19 -9.63 25.52 5.00
N PRO A 20 -9.16 25.78 6.23
CA PRO A 20 -8.71 27.10 6.64
C PRO A 20 -7.57 27.60 5.75
N PRO A 21 -7.38 28.93 5.59
CA PRO A 21 -6.25 29.48 4.85
C PRO A 21 -4.91 28.95 5.39
N LEU A 22 -3.96 28.68 4.49
CA LEU A 22 -2.66 28.11 4.84
C LEU A 22 -1.58 29.17 4.68
N LYS A 23 -0.84 29.48 5.76
CA LYS A 23 0.25 30.46 5.77
C LYS A 23 1.57 29.82 5.39
N ASP A 24 2.37 30.51 4.57
CA ASP A 24 3.74 30.11 4.27
C ASP A 24 4.65 30.43 5.47
N LEU A 25 5.20 29.39 6.11
CA LEU A 25 6.12 29.55 7.25
C LEU A 25 7.50 30.06 6.80
N LEU A 26 7.90 29.83 5.55
CA LEU A 26 9.17 30.31 5.00
C LEU A 26 9.07 31.75 4.48
N ARG A 27 7.85 32.27 4.29
CA ARG A 27 7.57 33.63 3.82
C ARG A 27 6.38 34.23 4.58
N PRO A 28 6.58 34.62 5.85
CA PRO A 28 5.50 35.01 6.76
C PRO A 28 4.77 36.31 6.38
N ASP A 29 5.36 37.11 5.48
CA ASP A 29 4.79 38.38 5.00
C ASP A 29 3.77 38.19 3.87
N ASN A 30 3.71 37.00 3.27
CA ASN A 30 2.74 36.70 2.22
C ASN A 30 1.34 36.43 2.81
N LEU A 31 0.32 36.79 2.03
CA LEU A 31 -1.06 36.47 2.39
C LEU A 31 -1.28 34.93 2.44
N PRO A 32 -2.10 34.44 3.38
CA PRO A 32 -2.43 33.02 3.46
C PRO A 32 -3.13 32.51 2.18
N THR A 33 -2.71 31.34 1.71
CA THR A 33 -3.29 30.67 0.54
C THR A 33 -4.65 30.08 0.86
N VAL A 34 -5.63 30.27 -0.03
CA VAL A 34 -7.01 29.83 0.20
C VAL A 34 -7.44 28.80 -0.84
N SER A 35 -6.90 28.88 -2.06
CA SER A 35 -7.17 27.90 -3.12
C SER A 35 -6.55 26.54 -2.78
N VAL A 36 -7.20 25.46 -3.23
CA VAL A 36 -6.68 24.09 -3.07
C VAL A 36 -5.35 23.93 -3.79
N GLN A 37 -5.21 24.50 -4.99
CA GLN A 37 -3.99 24.40 -5.78
C GLN A 37 -2.82 25.13 -5.11
N GLU A 38 -3.05 26.37 -4.65
CA GLU A 38 -2.03 27.15 -3.94
C GLU A 38 -1.56 26.46 -2.65
N LYS A 39 -2.49 25.82 -1.93
CA LYS A 39 -2.17 25.02 -0.73
C LYS A 39 -1.33 23.80 -1.08
N GLN A 40 -1.65 23.12 -2.19
CA GLN A 40 -0.88 21.97 -2.65
C GLN A 40 0.55 22.38 -2.99
N ASP A 41 0.72 23.43 -3.80
CA ASP A 41 2.03 23.93 -4.21
C ASP A 41 2.86 24.38 -2.99
N LEU A 42 2.21 25.04 -2.02
CA LEU A 42 2.85 25.46 -0.78
C LEU A 42 3.33 24.27 0.07
N LEU A 43 2.52 23.23 0.23
CA LEU A 43 2.89 22.03 0.98
C LEU A 43 4.03 21.26 0.30
N VAL A 44 3.97 21.14 -1.03
CA VAL A 44 5.06 20.52 -1.81
C VAL A 44 6.34 21.28 -1.57
N ARG A 45 6.31 22.61 -1.71
CA ARG A 45 7.48 23.46 -1.55
C ARG A 45 8.07 23.45 -0.13
N ASN A 46 7.22 23.47 0.90
CA ASN A 46 7.69 23.61 2.28
C ASN A 46 8.03 22.29 2.97
N LEU A 47 7.37 21.19 2.59
CA LEU A 47 7.49 19.91 3.31
C LEU A 47 8.06 18.78 2.45
N LEU A 48 7.88 18.83 1.13
CA LEU A 48 8.23 17.72 0.23
C LEU A 48 9.43 18.01 -0.67
N GLN A 49 9.80 19.27 -0.84
CA GLN A 49 11.05 19.63 -1.50
C GLN A 49 12.17 19.40 -0.49
N ASN A 50 13.05 18.47 -0.83
CA ASN A 50 14.24 18.09 -0.08
C ASN A 50 15.32 19.18 -0.15
N ILE A 51 15.00 20.40 0.28
CA ILE A 51 15.95 21.52 0.28
C ILE A 51 16.88 21.41 1.51
N THR A 52 16.59 20.53 2.46
CA THR A 52 17.40 20.22 3.64
C THR A 52 18.32 19.00 3.44
N GLU A 53 18.46 18.47 2.22
CA GLU A 53 19.29 17.28 1.97
C GLU A 53 20.79 17.51 2.26
N ALA A 54 21.24 18.77 2.22
CA ALA A 54 22.60 19.15 2.58
C ALA A 54 22.78 19.24 4.11
N GLY A 55 22.55 18.16 4.85
CA GLY A 55 22.96 18.11 6.25
C GLY A 55 22.30 17.06 7.15
N ASP A 56 21.10 16.58 6.82
CA ASP A 56 20.38 15.69 7.73
C ASP A 56 20.91 14.25 7.76
N ILE A 57 21.54 13.80 6.68
CA ILE A 57 22.20 12.50 6.59
C ILE A 57 23.70 12.77 6.38
N PRO A 58 24.57 12.42 7.35
CA PRO A 58 26.01 12.50 7.12
C PRO A 58 26.37 11.68 5.88
N LEU A 59 27.04 12.29 4.90
CA LEU A 59 27.55 11.55 3.72
C LEU A 59 28.50 10.42 4.13
N ASP A 60 29.15 10.58 5.30
CA ASP A 60 30.06 9.60 5.90
C ASP A 60 29.35 8.52 6.73
N CYS A 61 28.06 8.28 6.50
CA CYS A 61 27.38 7.15 7.13
C CYS A 61 28.06 5.86 6.63
N PRO A 62 28.68 5.03 7.51
CA PRO A 62 29.32 3.81 7.07
C PRO A 62 28.27 2.95 6.38
N ALA A 63 28.48 2.66 5.10
CA ALA A 63 27.61 1.78 4.35
C ALA A 63 27.58 0.43 5.08
N ILE A 64 26.49 0.18 5.82
CA ILE A 64 26.28 -1.11 6.46
C ILE A 64 26.34 -2.15 5.35
N SER A 65 27.17 -3.17 5.51
CA SER A 65 27.27 -4.28 4.57
C SER A 65 25.86 -4.70 4.16
N THR A 66 25.54 -4.59 2.87
CA THR A 66 24.25 -5.00 2.33
C THR A 66 24.06 -6.48 2.64
N THR A 67 23.38 -6.76 3.74
CA THR A 67 23.13 -8.13 4.19
C THR A 67 21.92 -8.61 3.42
N THR A 68 22.14 -9.51 2.48
CA THR A 68 21.03 -10.17 1.77
C THR A 68 20.27 -11.03 2.77
N LEU A 69 19.07 -10.61 3.14
CA LEU A 69 18.17 -11.43 3.94
C LEU A 69 17.60 -12.53 3.03
N PRO A 70 17.78 -13.82 3.36
CA PRO A 70 17.21 -14.89 2.56
C PRO A 70 15.68 -14.85 2.66
N PHE A 71 15.00 -15.04 1.53
CA PHE A 71 13.56 -15.26 1.55
C PHE A 71 13.23 -16.54 2.32
N PRO A 72 12.18 -16.52 3.17
CA PRO A 72 11.76 -17.71 3.88
C PRO A 72 11.29 -18.78 2.88
N LYS A 73 11.60 -20.05 3.17
CA LYS A 73 11.08 -21.17 2.38
C LYS A 73 9.57 -21.26 2.56
N ILE A 74 8.83 -21.17 1.47
CA ILE A 74 7.38 -21.40 1.46
C ILE A 74 7.11 -22.92 1.47
N THR A 75 6.13 -23.33 2.28
CA THR A 75 5.61 -24.70 2.34
C THR A 75 4.38 -24.89 1.45
N ILE A 76 4.14 -26.13 1.01
CA ILE A 76 2.92 -26.50 0.25
C ILE A 76 1.65 -26.07 1.00
N ALA A 77 1.60 -26.25 2.32
CA ALA A 77 0.44 -25.89 3.12
C ALA A 77 0.13 -24.38 3.10
N GLN A 78 1.16 -23.53 3.08
CA GLN A 78 0.98 -22.08 2.94
C GLN A 78 0.45 -21.72 1.55
N VAL A 79 1.00 -22.33 0.49
CA VAL A 79 0.51 -22.12 -0.88
C VAL A 79 -0.94 -22.58 -1.02
N GLU A 80 -1.27 -23.76 -0.49
CA GLU A 80 -2.63 -24.30 -0.50
C GLU A 80 -3.62 -23.36 0.17
N LYS A 81 -3.25 -22.87 1.36
CA LYS A 81 -4.08 -21.91 2.10
C LYS A 81 -4.28 -20.63 1.31
N SER A 82 -3.24 -20.11 0.66
CA SER A 82 -3.31 -18.87 -0.12
C SER A 82 -4.18 -19.01 -1.37
N ILE A 83 -4.15 -20.16 -2.06
CA ILE A 83 -4.86 -20.37 -3.33
C ILE A 83 -6.29 -20.88 -3.09
N LEU A 84 -6.46 -21.93 -2.28
CA LEU A 84 -7.74 -22.63 -2.15
C LEU A 84 -8.67 -22.02 -1.09
N LYS A 85 -8.14 -21.21 -0.18
CA LYS A 85 -8.90 -20.51 0.87
C LYS A 85 -8.94 -18.99 0.67
N ALA A 86 -8.57 -18.50 -0.51
CA ALA A 86 -8.74 -17.10 -0.86
C ALA A 86 -10.20 -16.69 -0.70
N ARG A 87 -10.44 -15.54 -0.05
CA ARG A 87 -11.80 -15.03 0.23
C ARG A 87 -12.48 -14.45 -1.02
N ASN A 88 -11.73 -14.26 -2.11
CA ASN A 88 -12.26 -13.71 -3.34
C ASN A 88 -12.85 -14.84 -4.21
N THR A 89 -14.16 -14.76 -4.45
CA THR A 89 -14.96 -15.72 -5.21
C THR A 89 -15.13 -15.33 -6.67
N ALA A 90 -14.69 -14.13 -7.08
CA ALA A 90 -14.73 -13.71 -8.47
C ALA A 90 -13.55 -14.30 -9.24
N PRO A 91 -13.78 -14.99 -10.38
CA PRO A 91 -12.69 -15.49 -11.22
C PRO A 91 -11.83 -14.34 -11.73
N GLY A 92 -10.52 -14.59 -11.82
CA GLY A 92 -9.56 -13.66 -12.42
C GLY A 92 -9.72 -13.59 -13.94
N GLU A 93 -8.79 -12.90 -14.60
CA GLU A 93 -8.74 -12.81 -16.06
C GLU A 93 -8.59 -14.19 -16.74
N ASP A 94 -7.95 -15.13 -16.04
CA ASP A 94 -7.78 -16.53 -16.43
C ASP A 94 -9.09 -17.34 -16.42
N LYS A 95 -10.17 -16.79 -15.84
CA LYS A 95 -11.47 -17.44 -15.62
C LYS A 95 -11.36 -18.76 -14.85
N LEU A 96 -10.24 -19.00 -14.15
CA LEU A 96 -10.04 -20.23 -13.39
C LEU A 96 -10.78 -20.13 -12.07
N GLN A 97 -11.75 -21.02 -11.91
CA GLN A 97 -12.50 -21.11 -10.68
C GLN A 97 -11.73 -21.97 -9.66
N THR A 98 -11.87 -21.62 -8.37
CA THR A 98 -11.21 -22.32 -7.27
C THR A 98 -11.62 -23.80 -7.18
N ASN A 99 -12.81 -24.19 -7.65
CA ASN A 99 -13.25 -25.59 -7.70
C ASN A 99 -12.37 -26.44 -8.63
N ILE A 100 -11.97 -25.93 -9.80
CA ILE A 100 -11.08 -26.61 -10.74
C ILE A 100 -9.70 -26.79 -10.09
N LEU A 101 -9.19 -25.74 -9.45
CA LEU A 101 -7.92 -25.79 -8.71
C LEU A 101 -7.96 -26.82 -7.57
N LYS A 102 -9.08 -26.93 -6.84
CA LYS A 102 -9.27 -27.96 -5.80
C LYS A 102 -9.24 -29.37 -6.38
N MET A 103 -9.89 -29.60 -7.53
CA MET A 103 -9.89 -30.93 -8.15
C MET A 103 -8.50 -31.31 -8.67
N ALA A 104 -7.80 -30.36 -9.30
CA ALA A 104 -6.48 -30.60 -9.87
C ALA A 104 -5.34 -30.52 -8.83
N TRP A 105 -5.62 -30.12 -7.57
CA TRP A 105 -4.60 -29.75 -6.58
C TRP A 105 -3.52 -30.82 -6.40
N LEU A 106 -3.91 -32.09 -6.26
CA LEU A 106 -2.96 -33.20 -6.06
C LEU A 106 -1.98 -33.36 -7.23
N LEU A 107 -2.35 -32.93 -8.44
CA LEU A 107 -1.55 -33.01 -9.66
C LEU A 107 -0.66 -31.78 -9.85
N ILE A 108 -1.11 -30.59 -9.43
CA ILE A 108 -0.46 -29.31 -9.75
C ILE A 108 0.31 -28.68 -8.59
N LYS A 109 0.06 -29.09 -7.33
CA LYS A 109 0.60 -28.46 -6.12
C LYS A 109 2.13 -28.27 -6.14
N ASP A 110 2.87 -29.25 -6.66
CA ASP A 110 4.34 -29.19 -6.67
C ASP A 110 4.86 -28.20 -7.72
N LYS A 111 4.17 -28.10 -8.87
CA LYS A 111 4.48 -27.10 -9.91
C LYS A 111 4.15 -25.69 -9.43
N ILE A 112 3.02 -25.52 -8.74
CA ILE A 112 2.64 -24.25 -8.15
C ILE A 112 3.63 -23.84 -7.05
N LEU A 113 4.06 -24.76 -6.19
CA LEU A 113 5.08 -24.47 -5.18
C LEU A 113 6.36 -23.95 -5.83
N PHE A 114 6.83 -24.64 -6.88
CA PHE A 114 8.02 -24.22 -7.62
C PHE A 114 7.86 -22.83 -8.24
N LEU A 115 6.68 -22.53 -8.81
CA LEU A 115 6.36 -21.21 -9.34
C LEU A 115 6.43 -20.12 -8.26
N PHE A 116 5.79 -20.33 -7.10
CA PHE A 116 5.83 -19.38 -5.98
C PHE A 116 7.26 -19.13 -5.49
N GLN A 117 8.07 -20.18 -5.38
CA GLN A 117 9.48 -20.06 -4.98
C GLN A 117 10.29 -19.27 -6.01
N GLY A 118 10.12 -19.55 -7.31
CA GLY A 118 10.79 -18.81 -8.38
C GLY A 118 10.39 -17.33 -8.42
N CYS A 119 9.09 -17.03 -8.26
CA CYS A 119 8.60 -15.66 -8.19
C CYS A 119 9.24 -14.87 -7.04
N LEU A 120 9.35 -15.46 -5.84
CA LEU A 120 10.02 -14.81 -4.71
C LEU A 120 11.51 -14.57 -4.98
N GLN A 121 12.22 -15.54 -5.54
CA GLN A 121 13.64 -15.40 -5.85
C GLN A 121 13.92 -14.30 -6.88
N LEU A 122 13.02 -14.15 -7.86
CA LEU A 122 13.16 -13.19 -8.94
C LEU A 122 12.51 -11.83 -8.66
N GLY A 123 11.77 -11.68 -7.55
CA GLY A 123 11.02 -10.46 -7.24
C GLY A 123 9.79 -10.23 -8.12
N TYR A 124 9.21 -11.30 -8.69
CA TYR A 124 7.96 -11.22 -9.46
C TYR A 124 6.74 -11.49 -8.59
N HIS A 125 5.63 -10.81 -8.91
CA HIS A 125 4.35 -10.99 -8.24
C HIS A 125 3.33 -11.59 -9.20
N LEU A 126 2.78 -12.75 -8.84
CA LEU A 126 1.70 -13.41 -9.58
C LEU A 126 0.44 -12.53 -9.51
N LYS A 127 -0.23 -12.37 -10.65
CA LYS A 127 -1.50 -11.65 -10.79
C LYS A 127 -2.67 -12.62 -10.75
#